data_AF-A0A7C6SV27-F1
#
_entry.id   AF-A0A7C6SV27-F1
#
_cell.length_a   1.000
_cell.length_b   1.000
_cell.length_c   1.000
_cell.angle_alpha   90.00
_cell.angle_beta   90.00
_cell.angle_gamma   90.00
#
_symmetry.space_group_name_H-M   'P 1'
#
loop_
_entity.id
_entity.type
_entity.pdbx_description
1 polymer ?
#
loop_
_entity_poly.entity_id
_entity_poly.type
_entity_poly.pdbx_seq_one_letter_code
_entity_poly.pdbx_strand_id
1 'polypeptide(L)'
;MLKKSVLLLIALLVFSFSLSGFAFAKDNVATTFHFNESVQQQFLIKSRLNSIFSTYYRPGLVSGYIYDIQVTLRDFTGDGTYEIAVISYSITGEKHLDIFSGYGRNMVRIFSGKGDSIELNNNGFSISNVKYDGRYYNETYTYKWGNGKFLRTGYSKTYIKNDYTRWPIKEKPDRISKDERVRTVSSLLSARMQGDFDNAMNFLSQSYKKDVSSKELRKLIPYGQVTTVDIFESQRGDWVVAVIRDYSGQSRVFKFVPVEESNEYGNIKIEQIVEIPRAN
;
A
#
# COMPACT_ATOMS: atom_id res chain seq x y z
N MET A 1 59.40 -4.72 22.07
CA MET A 1 58.99 -5.97 22.75
C MET A 1 57.97 -5.62 23.82
N LEU A 2 56.67 -5.89 23.59
CA LEU A 2 55.64 -5.65 24.61
C LEU A 2 55.88 -6.61 25.80
N LYS A 3 55.91 -6.08 27.02
CA LYS A 3 56.11 -6.86 28.25
C LYS A 3 54.96 -7.86 28.43
N LYS A 4 55.28 -9.09 28.86
CA LYS A 4 54.33 -10.22 29.04
C LYS A 4 53.10 -9.87 29.89
N SER A 5 53.21 -8.87 30.78
CA SER A 5 52.11 -8.36 31.60
C SER A 5 51.02 -7.61 30.78
N VAL A 6 51.37 -6.99 29.65
CA VAL A 6 50.41 -6.30 28.78
C VAL A 6 49.59 -7.31 27.96
N LEU A 7 50.20 -8.42 27.55
CA LEU A 7 49.52 -9.52 26.87
C LEU A 7 48.50 -10.22 27.78
N LEU A 8 48.79 -10.35 29.07
CA LEU A 8 47.85 -10.94 30.03
C LEU A 8 46.62 -10.04 30.25
N LEU A 9 46.83 -8.72 30.28
CA LEU A 9 45.75 -7.73 30.43
C LEU A 9 44.82 -7.70 29.20
N ILE A 10 45.41 -7.77 28.00
CA ILE A 10 44.65 -7.84 26.73
C ILE A 10 43.86 -9.15 26.66
N ALA A 11 44.45 -10.28 27.06
CA ALA A 11 43.74 -11.57 27.10
C ALA A 11 42.56 -11.57 28.08
N LEU A 12 42.71 -10.93 29.26
CA LEU A 12 41.62 -10.77 30.24
C LEU A 12 40.50 -9.82 29.74
N LEU A 13 40.85 -8.77 29.00
CA LEU A 13 39.89 -7.87 28.36
C LEU A 13 39.11 -8.58 27.22
N VAL A 14 39.78 -9.44 26.45
CA VAL A 14 39.13 -10.24 25.40
C VAL A 14 38.22 -11.31 26.01
N PHE A 15 38.62 -11.95 27.12
CA PHE A 15 37.79 -12.95 27.80
C PHE A 15 36.55 -12.34 28.47
N SER A 16 36.66 -11.13 29.04
CA SER A 16 35.52 -10.41 29.64
C SER A 16 34.52 -9.88 28.62
N PHE A 17 34.94 -9.61 27.37
CA PHE A 17 34.02 -9.36 26.26
C PHE A 17 33.34 -10.63 25.73
N SER A 18 33.97 -11.81 25.84
CA SER A 18 33.35 -13.08 25.41
C SER A 18 32.37 -13.67 26.42
N LEU A 19 32.44 -13.29 27.70
CA LEU A 19 31.58 -13.81 28.78
C LEU A 19 30.45 -12.87 29.20
N SER A 20 30.40 -11.64 28.69
CA SER A 20 29.25 -10.74 28.86
C SER A 20 28.12 -10.99 27.85
N GLY A 21 28.30 -11.96 26.94
CA GLY A 21 27.31 -12.35 25.93
C GLY A 21 26.16 -13.23 26.43
N PHE A 22 26.16 -13.66 27.69
CA PHE A 22 25.10 -14.51 28.25
C PHE A 22 24.74 -14.13 29.69
N ALA A 23 24.21 -12.92 29.88
CA ALA A 23 23.40 -12.60 31.05
C ALA A 23 22.56 -11.36 30.76
N PHE A 24 21.35 -11.58 30.25
CA PHE A 24 20.08 -10.89 30.54
C PHE A 24 19.11 -11.18 29.40
N ALA A 25 18.50 -12.35 29.47
CA ALA A 25 17.17 -12.54 28.92
C ALA A 25 16.21 -11.66 29.75
N LYS A 26 15.92 -10.48 29.22
CA LYS A 26 14.74 -9.68 29.55
C LYS A 26 14.24 -9.14 28.22
N ASP A 27 12.99 -9.43 27.91
CA ASP A 27 12.31 -9.21 26.64
C ASP A 27 12.46 -7.79 26.07
N ASN A 28 13.60 -7.51 25.43
CA ASN A 28 13.87 -6.30 24.70
C ASN A 28 13.97 -6.70 23.22
N VAL A 29 12.89 -6.45 22.47
CA VAL A 29 12.89 -6.56 21.01
C VAL A 29 13.85 -5.49 20.48
N ALA A 30 15.12 -5.85 20.28
CA ALA A 30 16.12 -4.96 19.73
C ALA A 30 15.81 -4.72 18.25
N THR A 31 15.42 -3.49 17.90
CA THR A 31 15.22 -3.09 16.51
C THR A 31 16.53 -3.23 15.74
N THR A 32 16.55 -4.11 14.73
CA THR A 32 17.73 -4.30 13.87
C THR A 32 17.66 -3.35 12.67
N PHE A 33 18.81 -2.86 12.20
CA PHE A 33 18.90 -1.98 11.03
C PHE A 33 19.75 -2.62 9.94
N HIS A 34 19.17 -2.78 8.77
CA HIS A 34 19.86 -3.28 7.58
C HIS A 34 20.01 -2.17 6.53
N PHE A 35 21.25 -1.95 6.09
CA PHE A 35 21.58 -1.03 5.00
C PHE A 35 21.94 -1.85 3.76
N ASN A 36 21.25 -1.62 2.65
CA ASN A 36 21.54 -2.32 1.40
C ASN A 36 22.74 -1.65 0.69
N GLU A 37 23.67 -2.44 0.14
CA GLU A 37 25.11 -2.18 -0.10
C GLU A 37 25.57 -0.97 -0.96
N SER A 38 24.73 0.01 -1.28
CA SER A 38 25.15 1.23 -1.99
C SER A 38 25.60 2.39 -1.07
N VAL A 39 25.53 2.24 0.25
CA VAL A 39 25.72 3.34 1.24
C VAL A 39 27.18 3.55 1.66
N GLN A 40 28.15 3.42 0.74
CA GLN A 40 29.54 3.78 1.02
C GLN A 40 29.93 5.22 0.64
N GLN A 41 28.98 6.11 0.36
CA GLN A 41 29.30 7.53 0.18
C GLN A 41 28.63 8.48 1.18
N GLN A 42 29.52 8.93 2.09
CA GLN A 42 29.69 10.26 2.65
C GLN A 42 28.80 10.74 3.82
N PHE A 43 29.54 11.34 4.76
CA PHE A 43 29.22 11.87 6.10
C PHE A 43 27.91 12.70 6.25
N LEU A 44 27.30 13.18 5.17
CA LEU A 44 26.08 14.00 5.17
C LEU A 44 24.80 13.20 5.44
N ILE A 45 24.85 11.87 5.30
CA ILE A 45 23.71 10.97 5.47
C ILE A 45 23.46 10.65 6.96
N LYS A 46 24.51 10.62 7.80
CA LYS A 46 24.39 10.13 9.19
C LYS A 46 23.55 11.04 10.10
N SER A 47 23.73 12.37 10.03
CA SER A 47 22.93 13.31 10.83
C SER A 47 21.47 13.38 10.38
N ARG A 48 21.23 13.29 9.07
CA ARG A 48 19.88 13.24 8.47
C ARG A 48 19.16 11.95 8.86
N LEU A 49 19.85 10.80 8.81
CA LEU A 49 19.32 9.52 9.26
C LEU A 49 18.97 9.50 10.75
N ASN A 50 19.79 10.12 11.62
CA ASN A 50 19.49 10.18 13.05
C ASN A 50 18.13 10.84 13.35
N SER A 51 17.74 11.87 12.60
CA SER A 51 16.43 12.52 12.74
C SER A 51 15.28 11.58 12.35
N ILE A 52 15.45 10.80 11.27
CA ILE A 52 14.49 9.80 10.81
C ILE A 52 14.37 8.68 11.85
N PHE A 53 15.49 8.10 12.28
CA PHE A 53 15.52 7.03 13.28
C PHE A 53 14.90 7.46 14.61
N SER A 54 15.09 8.72 15.03
CA SER A 54 14.43 9.23 16.25
C SER A 54 12.90 9.15 16.20
N THR A 55 12.30 9.14 15.00
CA THR A 55 10.85 8.97 14.82
C THR A 55 10.42 7.53 15.07
N TYR A 56 11.25 6.55 14.67
CA TYR A 56 11.00 5.12 14.91
C TYR A 56 11.31 4.68 16.34
N TYR A 57 12.17 5.42 17.06
CA TYR A 57 12.45 5.19 18.48
C TYR A 57 11.39 5.79 19.42
N ARG A 58 10.47 6.64 18.95
CA ARG A 58 9.43 7.23 19.80
C ARG A 58 8.31 6.23 20.08
N PRO A 59 8.07 5.86 21.35
CA PRO A 59 6.91 5.03 21.70
C PRO A 59 5.62 5.73 21.28
N GLY A 60 4.75 5.04 20.55
CA GLY A 60 3.38 5.50 20.26
C GLY A 60 3.09 6.09 18.87
N LEU A 61 4.09 6.26 17.99
CA LEU A 61 3.86 6.77 16.61
C LEU A 61 3.62 5.66 15.57
N VAL A 62 4.03 4.43 15.84
CA VAL A 62 3.74 3.26 15.00
C VAL A 62 2.93 2.30 15.85
N SER A 63 1.71 1.95 15.39
CA SER A 63 0.80 1.04 16.10
C SER A 63 1.30 -0.41 15.99
N GLY A 64 2.40 -0.72 16.67
CA GLY A 64 3.04 -2.03 16.66
C GLY A 64 4.52 -1.88 17.02
N TYR A 65 5.03 -2.76 17.88
CA TYR A 65 6.47 -2.80 18.17
C TYR A 65 7.21 -3.13 16.87
N ILE A 66 8.07 -2.22 16.41
CA ILE A 66 8.95 -2.46 15.25
C ILE A 66 10.15 -3.27 15.70
N TYR A 67 10.37 -4.43 15.08
CA TYR A 67 11.51 -5.30 15.39
C TYR A 67 12.64 -5.24 14.35
N ASP A 68 12.36 -4.78 13.14
CA ASP A 68 13.36 -4.66 12.08
C ASP A 68 13.09 -3.44 11.19
N ILE A 69 14.15 -2.87 10.63
CA ILE A 69 14.13 -1.71 9.74
C ILE A 69 15.13 -1.90 8.60
N GLN A 70 14.65 -1.77 7.38
CA GLN A 70 15.47 -1.71 6.17
C GLN A 70 15.48 -0.29 5.61
N VAL A 71 16.67 0.21 5.29
CA VAL A 71 16.85 1.54 4.70
C VAL A 71 17.46 1.41 3.31
N THR A 72 16.80 2.02 2.32
CA THR A 72 17.24 2.03 0.92
C THR A 72 17.32 3.46 0.41
N LEU A 73 18.43 3.81 -0.24
CA LEU A 73 18.56 5.05 -1.00
C LEU A 73 18.20 4.80 -2.45
N ARG A 74 17.28 5.58 -3.01
CA ARG A 74 16.92 5.49 -4.42
C ARG A 74 16.37 6.82 -4.91
N ASP A 75 16.73 7.20 -6.13
CA ASP A 75 16.09 8.30 -6.85
C ASP A 75 14.72 7.83 -7.34
N PHE A 76 13.69 8.05 -6.53
CA PHE A 76 12.33 7.71 -6.89
C PHE A 76 11.66 8.80 -7.71
N THR A 77 12.14 10.04 -7.61
CA THR A 77 11.56 11.21 -8.27
C THR A 77 12.03 11.38 -9.70
N GLY A 78 13.17 10.78 -10.05
CA GLY A 78 13.86 10.90 -11.33
C GLY A 78 14.58 12.24 -11.50
N ASP A 79 14.83 12.97 -10.41
CA ASP A 79 15.47 14.30 -10.45
C ASP A 79 17.00 14.26 -10.21
N GLY A 80 17.57 13.07 -10.05
CA GLY A 80 18.99 12.85 -9.76
C GLY A 80 19.34 12.92 -8.27
N THR A 81 18.38 13.23 -7.40
CA THR A 81 18.55 13.22 -5.94
C THR A 81 18.02 11.92 -5.36
N TYR A 82 18.76 11.34 -4.41
CA TYR A 82 18.33 10.13 -3.73
C TYR A 82 17.38 10.44 -2.57
N GLU A 83 16.21 9.78 -2.57
CA GLU A 83 15.33 9.68 -1.41
C GLU A 83 15.74 8.52 -0.50
N ILE A 84 15.30 8.60 0.75
CA ILE A 84 15.45 7.55 1.76
C ILE A 84 14.11 6.81 1.90
N ALA A 85 14.05 5.56 1.43
CA ALA A 85 12.97 4.64 1.75
C ALA A 85 13.30 3.86 3.02
N VAL A 86 12.38 3.86 3.98
CA VAL A 86 12.46 3.09 5.22
C VAL A 86 11.33 2.08 5.23
N ILE A 87 11.66 0.80 5.25
CA ILE A 87 10.71 -0.29 5.47
C ILE A 87 10.86 -0.76 6.90
N SER A 88 9.83 -0.60 7.72
CA SER A 88 9.81 -1.11 9.10
C SER A 88 8.87 -2.29 9.25
N TYR A 89 9.31 -3.31 9.98
CA TYR A 89 8.60 -4.56 10.20
C TYR A 89 8.00 -4.58 11.60
N SER A 90 6.67 -4.68 11.68
CA SER A 90 5.97 -4.76 12.95
C SER A 90 5.83 -6.20 13.42
N ILE A 91 5.81 -6.43 14.73
CA ILE A 91 5.56 -7.75 15.32
C ILE A 91 4.19 -8.33 14.94
N THR A 92 3.25 -7.50 14.46
CA THR A 92 1.93 -7.95 13.98
C THR A 92 1.96 -8.49 12.56
N GLY A 93 3.12 -8.45 11.90
CA GLY A 93 3.33 -8.92 10.53
C GLY A 93 3.14 -7.84 9.47
N GLU A 94 2.69 -6.64 9.84
CA GLU A 94 2.56 -5.51 8.92
C GLU A 94 3.94 -4.93 8.59
N LYS A 95 4.14 -4.58 7.31
CA LYS A 95 5.30 -3.78 6.87
C LYS A 95 4.82 -2.37 6.61
N HIS A 96 5.59 -1.39 7.06
CA HIS A 96 5.35 0.02 6.77
C HIS A 96 6.45 0.53 5.84
N LEU A 97 6.09 1.41 4.92
CA LEU A 97 7.02 2.14 4.06
C LEU A 97 6.83 3.62 4.28
N ASP A 98 7.90 4.30 4.67
CA ASP A 98 8.00 5.75 4.61
C ASP A 98 9.10 6.14 3.62
N ILE A 99 8.84 7.16 2.80
CA ILE A 99 9.86 7.72 1.89
C ILE A 99 10.09 9.17 2.26
N PHE A 100 11.35 9.54 2.44
CA PHE A 100 11.78 10.88 2.80
C PHE A 100 12.63 11.48 1.69
N SER A 101 12.34 12.73 1.33
CA SER A 101 13.18 13.54 0.45
C SER A 101 13.89 14.64 1.23
N GLY A 102 15.07 15.02 0.75
CA GLY A 102 15.88 16.06 1.37
C GLY A 102 15.42 17.45 0.91
N TYR A 103 15.09 18.33 1.86
CA TYR A 103 14.80 19.74 1.60
C TYR A 103 15.74 20.63 2.42
N GLY A 104 16.80 21.11 1.77
CA GLY A 104 17.87 21.86 2.43
C GLY A 104 18.59 21.03 3.50
N ARG A 105 18.47 21.42 4.78
CA ARG A 105 19.03 20.67 5.93
C ARG A 105 18.03 19.67 6.53
N ASN A 106 16.78 19.68 6.09
CA ASN A 106 15.70 18.88 6.67
C ASN A 106 15.35 17.69 5.78
N MET A 107 14.72 16.68 6.37
CA MET A 107 14.09 15.57 5.66
C MET A 107 12.58 15.72 5.77
N VAL A 108 11.87 15.63 4.64
CA VAL A 108 10.41 15.69 4.59
C VAL A 108 9.89 14.34 4.15
N ARG A 109 8.92 13.78 4.88
CA ARG A 109 8.24 12.56 4.47
C ARG A 109 7.30 12.86 3.31
N ILE A 110 7.56 12.26 2.16
CA ILE A 110 6.80 12.45 0.92
C ILE A 110 5.88 11.25 0.60
N PHE A 111 6.02 10.15 1.35
CA PHE A 111 5.09 9.03 1.32
C PHE A 111 5.05 8.30 2.67
N SER A 112 3.88 7.76 3.01
CA SER A 112 3.70 6.81 4.11
C SER A 112 2.61 5.82 3.75
N GLY A 113 2.88 4.53 3.91
CA GLY A 113 1.92 3.46 3.61
C GLY A 113 2.26 2.16 4.33
N LYS A 114 1.35 1.18 4.26
CA LYS A 114 1.56 -0.14 4.86
C LYS A 114 0.89 -1.27 4.09
N GLY A 115 1.42 -2.48 4.23
CA GLY A 115 0.82 -3.71 3.73
C GLY A 115 1.57 -4.96 4.15
N ASP A 116 1.09 -6.12 3.72
CA ASP A 116 1.69 -7.43 4.04
C ASP A 116 3.04 -7.64 3.32
N SER A 117 3.17 -7.08 2.12
CA SER A 117 4.41 -7.06 1.36
C SER A 117 4.68 -5.69 0.75
N ILE A 118 5.96 -5.33 0.72
CA ILE A 118 6.47 -4.10 0.13
C ILE A 118 7.66 -4.48 -0.74
N GLU A 119 7.65 -4.03 -1.99
CA GLU A 119 8.71 -4.27 -2.97
C GLU A 119 9.16 -2.94 -3.58
N LEU A 120 10.46 -2.64 -3.52
CA LEU A 120 11.02 -1.42 -4.09
C LEU A 120 11.51 -1.68 -5.52
N ASN A 121 10.95 -0.93 -6.48
CA ASN A 121 11.30 -0.99 -7.91
C ASN A 121 12.19 0.19 -8.31
N ASN A 122 12.86 0.13 -9.47
CA ASN A 122 13.85 1.15 -9.87
C ASN A 122 13.31 2.59 -9.86
N ASN A 123 12.03 2.81 -10.17
CA ASN A 123 11.39 4.12 -10.22
C ASN A 123 10.09 4.21 -9.40
N GLY A 124 9.96 3.38 -8.36
CA GLY A 124 8.73 3.29 -7.59
C GLY A 124 8.72 2.14 -6.61
N PHE A 125 7.56 1.72 -6.18
CA PHE A 125 7.40 0.60 -5.26
C PHE A 125 6.02 -0.03 -5.41
N SER A 126 5.84 -1.23 -4.87
CA SER A 126 4.54 -1.89 -4.80
C SER A 126 4.21 -2.27 -3.36
N ILE A 127 2.94 -2.15 -3.01
CA ILE A 127 2.39 -2.58 -1.71
C ILE A 127 1.32 -3.63 -1.99
N SER A 128 1.45 -4.80 -1.36
CA SER A 128 0.53 -5.91 -1.53
C SER A 128 -0.13 -6.27 -0.21
N ASN A 129 -1.41 -6.65 -0.28
CA ASN A 129 -2.19 -7.15 0.84
C ASN A 129 -2.93 -8.42 0.45
N VAL A 130 -3.09 -9.34 1.39
CA VAL A 130 -3.96 -10.50 1.25
C VAL A 130 -5.38 -10.07 1.56
N LYS A 131 -6.30 -10.37 0.64
CA LYS A 131 -7.73 -10.06 0.72
C LYS A 131 -8.56 -11.32 0.49
N TYR A 132 -9.87 -11.21 0.75
CA TYR A 132 -10.81 -12.31 0.59
C TYR A 132 -12.13 -11.82 -0.02
N ASP A 133 -12.56 -12.44 -1.12
CA ASP A 133 -13.83 -12.18 -1.83
C ASP A 133 -14.68 -13.45 -2.02
N GLY A 134 -14.37 -14.51 -1.26
CA GLY A 134 -14.80 -15.89 -1.53
C GLY A 134 -13.63 -16.80 -1.90
N ARG A 135 -12.50 -16.22 -2.32
CA ARG A 135 -11.18 -16.87 -2.36
C ARG A 135 -10.14 -15.88 -1.86
N TYR A 136 -9.02 -16.38 -1.35
CA TYR A 136 -7.91 -15.51 -0.97
C TYR A 136 -7.17 -15.04 -2.23
N TYR A 137 -6.77 -13.77 -2.23
CA TYR A 137 -6.00 -13.17 -3.31
C TYR A 137 -5.00 -12.14 -2.78
N ASN A 138 -3.90 -11.99 -3.50
CA ASN A 138 -2.99 -10.87 -3.34
C ASN A 138 -3.52 -9.69 -4.16
N GLU A 139 -3.79 -8.58 -3.48
CA GLU A 139 -4.09 -7.29 -4.06
C GLU A 139 -2.85 -6.41 -3.99
N THR A 140 -2.34 -5.99 -5.14
CA THR A 140 -1.09 -5.22 -5.23
C THR A 140 -1.32 -3.91 -5.95
N TYR A 141 -0.81 -2.84 -5.35
CA TYR A 141 -0.76 -1.52 -5.95
C TYR A 141 0.69 -1.10 -6.20
N THR A 142 0.96 -0.61 -7.41
CA THR A 142 2.27 -0.06 -7.78
C THR A 142 2.19 1.47 -7.78
N TYR A 143 3.20 2.12 -7.21
CA TYR A 143 3.32 3.56 -7.08
C TYR A 143 4.55 4.08 -7.80
N LYS A 144 4.42 5.22 -8.47
CA LYS A 144 5.51 5.98 -9.10
C LYS A 144 5.38 7.46 -8.80
N TRP A 145 6.49 8.18 -8.85
CA TRP A 145 6.48 9.63 -8.64
C TRP A 145 5.87 10.36 -9.85
N GLY A 146 5.08 11.40 -9.58
CA GLY A 146 4.61 12.34 -10.57
C GLY A 146 3.78 13.46 -9.95
N ASN A 147 3.78 14.64 -10.55
CA ASN A 147 3.05 15.82 -10.05
C ASN A 147 3.31 16.10 -8.56
N GLY A 148 4.55 15.92 -8.11
CA GLY A 148 4.96 16.21 -6.73
C GLY A 148 4.48 15.21 -5.67
N LYS A 149 3.94 14.04 -6.06
CA LYS A 149 3.57 12.97 -5.11
C LYS A 149 3.73 11.57 -5.72
N PHE A 150 3.69 10.54 -4.88
CA PHE A 150 3.57 9.16 -5.36
C PHE A 150 2.12 8.85 -5.74
N LEU A 151 1.95 8.26 -6.91
CA LEU A 151 0.66 7.98 -7.53
C LEU A 151 0.55 6.51 -7.81
N ARG A 152 -0.65 5.96 -7.61
CA ARG A 152 -0.95 4.58 -7.98
C ARG A 152 -0.97 4.49 -9.52
N THR A 153 -0.02 3.75 -10.09
CA THR A 153 0.11 3.57 -11.54
C THR A 153 -0.19 2.15 -11.99
N GLY A 154 -0.33 1.21 -11.07
CA GLY A 154 -0.60 -0.19 -11.37
C GLY A 154 -1.50 -0.85 -10.33
N TYR A 155 -2.28 -1.81 -10.78
CA TYR A 155 -3.13 -2.67 -9.95
C TYR A 155 -3.03 -4.11 -10.45
N SER A 156 -2.87 -5.06 -9.54
CA SER A 156 -3.00 -6.48 -9.86
C SER A 156 -3.73 -7.24 -8.76
N LYS A 157 -4.56 -8.21 -9.18
CA LYS A 157 -5.27 -9.14 -8.32
C LYS A 157 -4.92 -10.57 -8.72
N THR A 158 -4.24 -11.30 -7.84
CA THR A 158 -3.76 -12.65 -8.11
C THR A 158 -4.31 -13.61 -7.06
N TYR A 159 -5.16 -14.55 -7.47
CA TYR A 159 -5.73 -15.55 -6.57
C TYR A 159 -4.66 -16.50 -6.05
N ILE A 160 -4.69 -16.74 -4.74
CA ILE A 160 -3.80 -17.68 -4.07
C ILE A 160 -4.35 -19.08 -4.29
N LYS A 161 -3.56 -19.96 -4.93
CA LYS A 161 -3.93 -21.36 -5.13
C LYS A 161 -3.96 -22.04 -3.75
N ASN A 162 -5.02 -22.82 -3.48
CA ASN A 162 -5.37 -23.46 -2.20
C ASN A 162 -4.35 -24.48 -1.63
N ASP A 163 -3.04 -24.36 -1.87
CA ASP A 163 -2.04 -25.16 -1.13
C ASP A 163 -1.79 -24.54 0.25
N TYR A 164 -2.80 -24.68 1.13
CA TYR A 164 -2.75 -24.27 2.52
C TYR A 164 -1.93 -25.24 3.36
N THR A 165 -0.63 -25.02 3.46
CA THR A 165 0.21 -25.62 4.52
C THR A 165 1.06 -24.63 5.30
N ARG A 166 0.97 -23.31 5.06
CA ARG A 166 1.92 -22.37 5.71
C ARG A 166 1.42 -21.15 6.45
N TRP A 167 0.12 -20.84 6.46
CA TRP A 167 -0.35 -19.63 7.15
C TRP A 167 -1.64 -19.90 7.93
N PRO A 168 -1.62 -19.80 9.28
CA PRO A 168 -2.85 -19.74 10.04
C PRO A 168 -3.44 -18.34 9.84
N ILE A 169 -4.31 -18.18 8.84
CA ILE A 169 -5.11 -16.97 8.70
C ILE A 169 -6.12 -17.00 9.85
N LYS A 170 -5.73 -16.41 10.98
CA LYS A 170 -6.45 -16.52 12.26
C LYS A 170 -7.66 -15.63 12.37
N GLU A 171 -7.89 -14.70 11.44
CA GLU A 171 -9.05 -13.81 11.50
C GLU A 171 -9.63 -13.60 10.11
N LYS A 172 -10.94 -13.89 9.97
CA LYS A 172 -11.74 -13.33 8.88
C LYS A 172 -11.72 -11.80 9.04
N PRO A 173 -11.36 -11.02 8.02
CA PRO A 173 -11.39 -9.56 8.15
C PRO A 173 -12.84 -9.05 8.13
N ASP A 174 -13.25 -8.34 9.19
CA ASP A 174 -14.54 -7.62 9.28
C ASP A 174 -14.58 -6.29 8.48
N ARG A 175 -13.70 -6.09 7.49
CA ARG A 175 -13.56 -4.78 6.82
C ARG A 175 -14.07 -4.80 5.39
N ILE A 176 -15.39 -4.68 5.26
CA ILE A 176 -16.04 -4.05 4.10
C ILE A 176 -15.41 -2.65 3.94
N SER A 177 -14.89 -2.33 2.76
CA SER A 177 -14.26 -1.03 2.47
C SER A 177 -15.11 0.14 3.00
N LYS A 178 -14.48 1.04 3.77
CA LYS A 178 -15.12 2.23 4.33
C LYS A 178 -15.20 3.40 3.35
N ASP A 179 -14.58 3.29 2.16
CA ASP A 179 -14.57 4.38 1.20
C ASP A 179 -15.95 4.53 0.53
N GLU A 180 -16.53 5.71 0.65
CA GLU A 180 -17.87 6.03 0.13
C GLU A 180 -17.93 5.86 -1.39
N ARG A 181 -16.84 6.10 -2.12
CA ARG A 181 -16.78 5.93 -3.58
C ARG A 181 -16.96 4.47 -3.98
N VAL A 182 -16.26 3.55 -3.29
CA VAL A 182 -16.41 2.10 -3.52
C VAL A 182 -17.81 1.65 -3.16
N ARG A 183 -18.37 2.18 -2.06
CA ARG A 183 -19.74 1.85 -1.64
C ARG A 183 -20.77 2.32 -2.68
N THR A 184 -20.67 3.54 -3.19
CA THR A 184 -21.54 4.07 -4.23
C THR A 184 -21.53 3.18 -5.48
N VAL A 185 -20.33 2.81 -5.98
CA VAL A 185 -20.23 1.93 -7.16
C VAL A 185 -20.75 0.53 -6.86
N SER A 186 -20.47 -0.01 -5.68
CA SER A 186 -20.97 -1.33 -5.28
C SER A 186 -22.49 -1.36 -5.22
N SER A 187 -23.11 -0.31 -4.66
CA SER A 187 -24.57 -0.18 -4.58
C SER A 187 -25.21 0.00 -5.96
N LEU A 188 -24.63 0.85 -6.82
CA LEU A 188 -25.05 1.01 -8.22
C LEU A 188 -25.03 -0.33 -8.94
N LEU A 189 -23.91 -1.04 -8.87
CA LEU A 189 -23.75 -2.33 -9.54
C LEU A 189 -24.69 -3.38 -8.96
N SER A 190 -24.89 -3.42 -7.65
CA SER A 190 -25.84 -4.34 -7.01
C SER A 190 -27.27 -4.12 -7.51
N ALA A 191 -27.75 -2.88 -7.48
CA ALA A 191 -29.08 -2.53 -8.01
C ALA A 191 -29.20 -2.89 -9.50
N ARG A 192 -28.15 -2.56 -10.28
CA ARG A 192 -28.06 -2.92 -11.70
C ARG A 192 -28.14 -4.43 -11.93
N MET A 193 -27.47 -5.25 -11.12
CA MET A 193 -27.51 -6.72 -11.25
C MET A 193 -28.83 -7.32 -10.78
N GLN A 194 -29.52 -6.68 -9.83
CA GLN A 194 -30.86 -7.09 -9.40
C GLN A 194 -31.96 -6.71 -10.40
N GLY A 195 -31.63 -5.91 -11.43
CA GLY A 195 -32.59 -5.42 -12.42
C GLY A 195 -33.37 -4.19 -11.95
N ASP A 196 -33.00 -3.62 -10.81
CA ASP A 196 -33.60 -2.41 -10.24
C ASP A 196 -32.89 -1.17 -10.81
N PHE A 197 -33.25 -0.80 -12.04
CA PHE A 197 -32.60 0.29 -12.75
C PHE A 197 -32.94 1.66 -12.17
N ASP A 198 -34.13 1.84 -11.62
CA ASP A 198 -34.54 3.12 -11.04
C ASP A 198 -33.73 3.41 -9.77
N ASN A 199 -33.49 2.39 -8.93
CA ASN A 199 -32.57 2.52 -7.81
C ASN A 199 -31.12 2.68 -8.26
N ALA A 200 -30.68 1.97 -9.30
CA ALA A 200 -29.32 2.13 -9.84
C ALA A 200 -29.06 3.58 -10.33
N MET A 201 -30.07 4.23 -10.91
CA MET A 201 -30.00 5.63 -11.32
C MET A 201 -29.75 6.57 -10.13
N ASN A 202 -30.17 6.26 -8.91
CA ASN A 202 -29.97 7.13 -7.73
C ASN A 202 -28.51 7.35 -7.32
N PHE A 203 -27.60 6.53 -7.84
CA PHE A 203 -26.15 6.63 -7.64
C PHE A 203 -25.44 7.42 -8.74
N LEU A 204 -26.15 7.85 -9.78
CA LEU A 204 -25.63 8.75 -10.82
C LEU A 204 -25.82 10.21 -10.44
N SER A 205 -24.90 11.06 -10.90
CA SER A 205 -24.96 12.52 -10.74
C SER A 205 -26.13 13.12 -11.53
N GLN A 206 -26.60 14.31 -11.15
CA GLN A 206 -27.66 14.99 -11.90
C GLN A 206 -27.24 15.33 -13.34
N SER A 207 -25.96 15.66 -13.57
CA SER A 207 -25.44 15.92 -14.91
C SER A 207 -25.56 14.66 -15.77
N TYR A 208 -25.06 13.53 -15.28
CA TYR A 208 -25.05 12.29 -16.05
C TYR A 208 -26.44 11.69 -16.29
N LYS A 209 -27.39 11.90 -15.36
CA LYS A 209 -28.80 11.52 -15.53
C LYS A 209 -29.50 12.21 -16.70
N LYS A 210 -29.01 13.39 -17.14
CA LYS A 210 -29.55 14.07 -18.33
C LYS A 210 -29.18 13.35 -19.62
N ASP A 211 -28.03 12.67 -19.61
CA ASP A 211 -27.43 12.03 -20.78
C ASP A 211 -27.68 10.51 -20.81
N VAL A 212 -28.09 9.92 -19.70
CA VAL A 212 -28.27 8.47 -19.55
C VAL A 212 -29.62 8.15 -18.92
N SER A 213 -30.46 7.44 -19.66
CA SER A 213 -31.70 6.82 -19.18
C SER A 213 -31.46 5.46 -18.51
N SER A 214 -32.44 4.97 -17.75
CA SER A 214 -32.40 3.62 -17.15
C SER A 214 -32.21 2.51 -18.19
N LYS A 215 -32.79 2.67 -19.39
CA LYS A 215 -32.62 1.75 -20.52
C LYS A 215 -31.21 1.79 -21.11
N GLU A 216 -30.56 2.95 -21.12
CA GLU A 216 -29.17 3.09 -21.56
C GLU A 216 -28.19 2.56 -20.51
N LEU A 217 -28.44 2.78 -19.21
CA LEU A 217 -27.66 2.20 -18.13
C LEU A 217 -27.61 0.66 -18.23
N ARG A 218 -28.72 0.04 -18.62
CA ARG A 218 -28.79 -1.40 -18.92
C ARG A 218 -27.83 -1.84 -20.02
N LYS A 219 -27.63 -1.00 -21.04
CA LYS A 219 -26.73 -1.27 -22.17
C LYS A 219 -25.27 -0.98 -21.82
N LEU A 220 -25.01 0.10 -21.08
CA LEU A 220 -23.67 0.54 -20.68
C LEU A 220 -22.98 -0.50 -19.79
N ILE A 221 -23.69 -1.00 -18.79
CA ILE A 221 -23.17 -2.03 -17.89
C ILE A 221 -23.87 -3.34 -18.22
N PRO A 222 -23.16 -4.36 -18.74
CA PRO A 222 -23.75 -5.66 -19.05
C PRO A 222 -24.17 -6.38 -17.77
N TYR A 223 -25.11 -7.32 -17.90
CA TYR A 223 -25.41 -8.25 -16.81
C TYR A 223 -24.21 -9.17 -16.57
N GLY A 224 -23.91 -9.45 -15.30
CA GLY A 224 -22.78 -10.31 -14.94
C GLY A 224 -22.54 -10.39 -13.44
N GLN A 225 -21.44 -11.05 -13.07
CA GLN A 225 -20.96 -11.12 -11.70
C GLN A 225 -19.88 -10.05 -11.48
N VAL A 226 -20.09 -9.16 -10.50
CA VAL A 226 -19.06 -8.23 -10.05
C VAL A 226 -18.00 -9.04 -9.29
N THR A 227 -16.77 -9.02 -9.79
CA THR A 227 -15.65 -9.82 -9.24
C THR A 227 -14.68 -8.98 -8.41
N THR A 228 -14.62 -7.67 -8.66
CA THR A 228 -13.80 -6.74 -7.89
C THR A 228 -14.35 -5.32 -8.07
N VAL A 229 -14.22 -4.49 -7.04
CA VAL A 229 -14.46 -3.04 -7.08
C VAL A 229 -13.39 -2.38 -6.23
N ASP A 230 -12.68 -1.41 -6.79
CA ASP A 230 -11.54 -0.79 -6.12
C ASP A 230 -11.28 0.64 -6.62
N ILE A 231 -10.51 1.42 -5.86
CA ILE A 231 -10.14 2.79 -6.23
C ILE A 231 -8.79 2.81 -6.93
N PHE A 232 -8.77 3.51 -8.05
CA PHE A 232 -7.57 3.90 -8.75
C PHE A 232 -7.36 5.41 -8.60
N GLU A 233 -6.48 5.78 -7.66
CA GLU A 233 -6.11 7.18 -7.44
C GLU A 233 -5.16 7.66 -8.55
N SER A 234 -5.48 8.78 -9.18
CA SER A 234 -4.76 9.29 -10.36
C SER A 234 -4.56 10.81 -10.30
N GLN A 235 -3.55 11.31 -11.00
CA GLN A 235 -3.30 12.75 -11.15
C GLN A 235 -4.48 13.51 -11.77
N ARG A 236 -5.33 12.81 -12.52
CA ARG A 236 -6.48 13.37 -13.25
C ARG A 236 -7.81 13.11 -12.52
N GLY A 237 -7.75 12.88 -11.21
CA GLY A 237 -8.89 12.52 -10.36
C GLY A 237 -8.96 11.03 -10.07
N ASP A 238 -9.50 10.69 -8.91
CA ASP A 238 -9.64 9.31 -8.46
C ASP A 238 -10.79 8.64 -9.20
N TRP A 239 -10.58 7.41 -9.65
CA TRP A 239 -11.59 6.62 -10.34
C TRP A 239 -11.89 5.37 -9.54
N VAL A 240 -13.11 4.88 -9.61
CA VAL A 240 -13.42 3.54 -9.10
C VAL A 240 -13.44 2.59 -10.30
N VAL A 241 -12.78 1.45 -10.19
CA VAL A 241 -12.72 0.43 -11.23
C VAL A 241 -13.45 -0.80 -10.74
N ALA A 242 -14.33 -1.35 -11.58
CA ALA A 242 -14.96 -2.63 -11.34
C ALA A 242 -14.65 -3.62 -12.46
N VAL A 243 -14.46 -4.89 -12.09
CA VAL A 243 -14.35 -5.99 -13.05
C VAL A 243 -15.62 -6.81 -12.99
N ILE A 244 -16.33 -6.87 -14.12
CA ILE A 244 -17.59 -7.61 -14.27
C ILE A 244 -17.32 -8.79 -15.20
N ARG A 245 -17.64 -10.00 -14.74
CA ARG A 245 -17.68 -11.20 -15.58
C ARG A 245 -19.06 -11.31 -16.20
N ASP A 246 -19.16 -11.13 -17.51
CA ASP A 246 -20.44 -11.18 -18.21
C ASP A 246 -20.99 -12.61 -18.32
N TYR A 247 -22.19 -12.74 -18.91
CA TYR A 247 -22.86 -14.03 -19.11
C TYR A 247 -22.09 -15.00 -20.01
N SER A 248 -21.14 -14.51 -20.81
CA SER A 248 -20.26 -15.33 -21.67
C SER A 248 -18.97 -15.72 -20.93
N GLY A 249 -18.84 -15.37 -19.65
CA GLY A 249 -17.66 -15.64 -18.84
C GLY A 249 -16.50 -14.68 -19.10
N GLN A 250 -16.68 -13.65 -19.94
CA GLN A 250 -15.63 -12.69 -20.26
C GLN A 250 -15.51 -11.62 -19.17
N SER A 251 -14.28 -11.35 -18.74
CA SER A 251 -13.99 -10.26 -17.79
C SER A 251 -13.89 -8.93 -18.52
N ARG A 252 -14.76 -8.00 -18.14
CA ARG A 252 -14.87 -6.63 -18.67
C ARG A 252 -14.55 -5.63 -17.57
N VAL A 253 -13.79 -4.60 -17.89
CA VAL A 253 -13.28 -3.61 -16.92
C VAL A 253 -14.04 -2.30 -17.11
N PHE A 254 -14.61 -1.76 -16.04
CA PHE A 254 -15.37 -0.52 -16.06
C PHE A 254 -14.73 0.49 -15.13
N LYS A 255 -14.54 1.70 -15.66
CA LYS A 255 -14.15 2.90 -14.92
C LYS A 255 -15.40 3.70 -14.57
N PHE A 256 -15.50 4.08 -13.31
CA PHE A 256 -16.53 4.96 -12.77
C PHE A 256 -15.85 6.22 -12.25
N VAL A 257 -16.35 7.39 -12.64
CA VAL A 257 -15.82 8.68 -12.21
C VAL A 257 -16.69 9.21 -11.06
N PRO A 258 -16.22 9.15 -9.80
CA PRO A 258 -16.94 9.70 -8.66
C PRO A 258 -16.86 11.23 -8.65
N VAL A 259 -17.94 11.87 -8.25
CA VAL A 259 -18.04 13.31 -7.99
C VAL A 259 -18.76 13.56 -6.68
N GLU A 260 -18.44 14.68 -6.02
CA GLU A 260 -19.13 15.11 -4.81
C GLU A 260 -20.50 15.70 -5.18
N GLU A 261 -21.56 15.02 -4.81
CA GLU A 261 -22.94 15.46 -4.99
C GLU A 261 -23.81 14.76 -3.93
N SER A 262 -24.29 15.53 -2.96
CA SER A 262 -25.03 14.99 -1.81
C SER A 262 -26.53 14.91 -2.02
N ASN A 263 -27.11 13.76 -1.71
CA ASN A 263 -28.55 13.57 -1.56
C ASN A 263 -28.86 12.48 -0.50
N GLU A 264 -30.12 12.05 -0.40
CA GLU A 264 -30.56 11.01 0.55
C GLU A 264 -29.87 9.63 0.35
N TYR A 265 -29.20 9.42 -0.78
CA TYR A 265 -28.47 8.19 -1.13
C TYR A 265 -26.94 8.31 -0.99
N GLY A 266 -26.44 9.37 -0.33
CA GLY A 266 -25.01 9.57 -0.04
C GLY A 266 -24.40 10.84 -0.63
N ASN A 267 -23.12 11.08 -0.35
CA ASN A 267 -22.36 12.28 -0.73
C ASN A 267 -21.56 12.14 -2.03
N ILE A 268 -21.46 10.93 -2.56
CA ILE A 268 -20.74 10.64 -3.80
C ILE A 268 -21.70 10.10 -4.85
N LYS A 269 -21.57 10.62 -6.08
CA LYS A 269 -22.27 10.16 -7.28
C LYS A 269 -21.33 9.83 -8.41
N ILE A 270 -21.84 9.13 -9.41
CA ILE A 270 -21.08 8.79 -10.62
C ILE A 270 -21.42 9.75 -11.76
N GLU A 271 -20.41 10.46 -12.25
CA GLU A 271 -20.52 11.38 -13.39
C GLU A 271 -20.26 10.69 -14.72
N GLN A 272 -19.52 9.59 -14.73
CA GLN A 272 -19.22 8.88 -15.96
C GLN A 272 -18.98 7.41 -15.72
N ILE A 273 -19.43 6.57 -16.66
CA ILE A 273 -19.16 5.13 -16.70
C ILE A 273 -18.55 4.81 -18.06
N VAL A 274 -17.33 4.28 -18.06
CA VAL A 274 -16.58 3.96 -19.27
C VAL A 274 -16.09 2.52 -19.20
N GLU A 275 -16.41 1.73 -20.21
CA GLU A 275 -15.75 0.43 -20.38
C GLU A 275 -14.32 0.65 -20.89
N ILE A 276 -13.35 0.06 -20.20
CA ILE A 276 -11.96 0.02 -20.66
C ILE A 276 -11.81 -1.23 -21.52
N PRO A 277 -11.58 -1.08 -22.84
CA PRO A 277 -11.38 -2.23 -23.72
C PRO A 277 -10.12 -3.00 -23.30
N ARG A 278 -10.11 -4.31 -23.57
CA ARG A 278 -8.88 -5.09 -23.43
C ARG A 278 -7.81 -4.51 -24.36
N ALA A 279 -6.59 -4.37 -23.84
CA ALA A 279 -5.43 -4.15 -24.68
C ALA A 279 -5.25 -5.40 -25.57
N ASN A 280 -5.16 -5.20 -26.88
CA ASN A 280 -4.81 -6.23 -27.86
C ASN A 280 -3.31 -6.54 -27.80
#